data_AF-A0A6P7I9X4-F1
#
_entry.id   AF-A0A6P7I9X4-F1
#
_cell.length_a   1.000
_cell.length_b   1.000
_cell.length_c   1.000
_cell.angle_alpha   90.00
_cell.angle_beta   90.00
_cell.angle_gamma   90.00
#
_symmetry.space_group_name_H-M   'P 1'
#
loop_
_entity.id
_entity.type
_entity.pdbx_description
1 polymer ?
#
loop_
_entity_poly.entity_id
_entity_poly.type
_entity_poly.pdbx_seq_one_letter_code
_entity_poly.pdbx_strand_id
1 'polypeptide(L)'
;MRHRDLCHLTAVIIVLLITWGISINSFDAQEKAKQFLPTTAPLPKCSLSKVCPPEHFALRVQSGAANIIGPKICFEGRIIMSHVLNNVGPGLNIVVVNGANGVVEKYGSLNIQRGLKSDMVNLTEIKPGRIVLTASFDDVTPKMTTEVREAFVRMGSTLIMSVKRRDNWVFAGTTGTKIKSLFEKRAINDEKTNIYEGWPEVVEVGGCFPRIQTDELT
;
A
#
# COMPACT_ATOMS: atom_id res chain seq x y z
N MET A 1 -63.57 -28.88 42.89
CA MET A 1 -62.14 -28.50 43.00
C MET A 1 -61.35 -28.84 41.74
N ARG A 2 -61.42 -30.07 41.21
CA ARG A 2 -60.68 -30.55 40.01
C ARG A 2 -60.80 -29.74 38.71
N HIS A 3 -61.91 -29.04 38.47
CA HIS A 3 -62.13 -28.25 37.25
C HIS A 3 -61.38 -26.90 37.24
N ARG A 4 -61.18 -26.29 38.42
CA ARG A 4 -60.51 -24.98 38.54
C ARG A 4 -59.02 -25.11 38.31
N ASP A 5 -58.42 -26.17 38.84
CA ASP A 5 -56.99 -26.48 38.68
C ASP A 5 -56.65 -26.83 37.22
N LEU A 6 -57.56 -27.50 36.52
CA LEU A 6 -57.43 -27.77 35.07
C LEU A 6 -57.46 -26.48 34.24
N CYS A 7 -58.34 -25.53 34.55
CA CYS A 7 -58.39 -24.22 33.89
C CYS A 7 -57.16 -23.36 34.19
N HIS A 8 -56.59 -23.44 35.39
CA HIS A 8 -55.34 -22.76 35.70
C HIS A 8 -54.16 -23.36 34.94
N LEU A 9 -54.09 -24.70 34.82
CA LEU A 9 -53.03 -25.37 34.09
C LEU A 9 -53.07 -25.03 32.59
N THR A 10 -54.26 -25.00 31.98
CA THR A 10 -54.40 -24.60 30.57
C THR A 10 -54.00 -23.14 30.35
N ALA A 11 -54.37 -22.23 31.26
CA ALA A 11 -53.97 -20.82 31.18
C ALA A 11 -52.45 -20.64 31.25
N VAL A 12 -51.76 -21.39 32.14
CA VAL A 12 -50.28 -21.35 32.25
C VAL A 12 -49.62 -21.84 30.97
N ILE A 13 -50.12 -22.94 30.38
CA ILE A 13 -49.59 -23.47 29.12
C ILE A 13 -49.75 -22.45 27.99
N ILE A 14 -50.90 -21.78 27.89
CA ILE A 14 -51.14 -20.75 26.86
C ILE A 14 -50.16 -19.58 27.03
N VAL A 15 -49.93 -19.11 28.25
CA VAL A 15 -48.97 -18.03 28.52
C VAL A 15 -47.56 -18.44 28.13
N LEU A 16 -47.14 -19.67 28.45
CA LEU A 16 -45.82 -20.18 28.05
C LEU A 16 -45.67 -20.25 26.53
N LEU A 17 -46.69 -20.72 25.80
CA LEU A 17 -46.66 -20.77 24.34
C LEU A 17 -46.63 -19.37 23.69
N ILE A 18 -47.37 -18.40 24.24
CA ILE A 18 -47.36 -17.01 23.76
C ILE A 18 -45.98 -16.38 23.99
N THR A 19 -45.43 -16.51 25.20
CA THR A 19 -44.10 -15.97 25.52
C THR A 19 -43.01 -16.59 24.65
N TRP A 20 -43.06 -17.91 24.43
CA TRP A 20 -42.10 -18.59 23.57
C TRP A 20 -42.22 -18.15 22.09
N GLY A 21 -43.45 -18.04 21.57
CA GLY A 21 -43.68 -17.56 20.20
C GLY A 21 -43.20 -16.13 19.97
N ILE A 22 -43.38 -15.24 20.95
CA ILE A 22 -42.87 -13.86 20.89
C ILE A 22 -41.33 -13.85 20.90
N SER A 23 -40.70 -14.65 21.75
CA SER A 23 -39.23 -14.74 21.82
C SER A 23 -38.60 -15.27 20.52
N ILE A 24 -39.20 -16.29 19.89
CA ILE A 24 -38.70 -16.83 18.61
C ILE A 24 -38.83 -15.81 17.48
N ASN A 25 -39.98 -15.14 17.38
CA ASN A 25 -40.20 -14.13 16.33
C ASN A 25 -39.28 -12.91 16.51
N SER A 26 -39.02 -12.50 17.75
CA SER A 26 -38.08 -11.41 18.05
C SER A 26 -36.65 -11.78 17.67
N PHE A 27 -36.25 -13.05 17.84
CA PHE A 27 -34.91 -13.53 17.49
C PHE A 27 -34.72 -13.59 15.97
N ASP A 28 -35.69 -14.15 15.24
CA ASP A 28 -35.64 -14.25 13.77
C ASP A 28 -35.64 -12.86 13.09
N ALA A 29 -36.39 -11.90 13.66
CA ALA A 29 -36.37 -10.51 13.22
C ALA A 29 -35.00 -9.84 13.45
N GLN A 30 -34.34 -10.11 14.58
CA GLN A 30 -32.99 -9.59 14.86
C GLN A 30 -31.92 -10.24 13.97
N GLU A 31 -32.06 -11.52 13.63
CA GLU A 31 -31.13 -12.22 12.74
C GLU A 31 -31.26 -11.72 11.30
N LYS A 32 -32.49 -11.55 10.80
CA LYS A 32 -32.76 -10.89 9.50
C LYS A 32 -32.23 -9.46 9.48
N ALA A 33 -32.42 -8.69 10.55
CA ALA A 33 -31.90 -7.32 10.63
C ALA A 33 -30.35 -7.26 10.60
N LYS A 34 -29.65 -8.25 11.16
CA LYS A 34 -28.18 -8.36 11.04
C LYS A 34 -27.71 -8.72 9.64
N GLN A 35 -28.51 -9.48 8.87
CA GLN A 35 -28.22 -9.83 7.47
C GLN A 35 -28.42 -8.67 6.49
N PHE A 36 -29.19 -7.64 6.86
CA PHE A 36 -29.43 -6.44 6.05
C PHE A 36 -28.47 -5.27 6.34
N LEU A 37 -27.37 -5.49 7.07
CA LEU A 37 -26.29 -4.51 7.09
C LEU A 37 -25.73 -4.38 5.67
N PRO A 38 -25.75 -3.18 5.06
CA PRO A 38 -25.27 -3.00 3.70
C PRO A 38 -23.82 -3.45 3.65
N THR A 39 -23.49 -4.33 2.70
CA THR A 39 -22.13 -4.69 2.34
C THR A 39 -21.36 -3.39 2.17
N THR A 40 -20.58 -3.00 3.17
CA THR A 40 -19.85 -1.72 3.19
C THR A 40 -19.05 -1.63 1.90
N ALA A 41 -19.35 -0.61 1.09
CA ALA A 41 -18.64 -0.39 -0.15
C ALA A 41 -17.12 -0.46 0.12
N PRO A 42 -16.32 -1.10 -0.76
CA PRO A 42 -14.90 -1.28 -0.53
C PRO A 42 -14.23 0.07 -0.19
N LEU A 43 -13.49 0.13 0.92
CA LEU A 43 -12.78 1.35 1.30
C LEU A 43 -11.56 1.55 0.39
N PRO A 44 -11.25 2.79 -0.02
CA PRO A 44 -10.02 3.09 -0.74
C PRO A 44 -8.77 2.66 0.05
N LYS A 45 -7.94 1.84 -0.57
CA LYS A 45 -6.66 1.38 -0.01
C LYS A 45 -5.61 2.49 -0.09
N CYS A 46 -4.60 2.44 0.78
CA CYS A 46 -3.47 3.40 0.80
C CYS A 46 -3.88 4.88 0.90
N SER A 47 -5.05 5.15 1.49
CA SER A 47 -5.62 6.49 1.62
C SER A 47 -5.78 7.20 0.27
N LEU A 48 -6.02 6.45 -0.80
CA LEU A 48 -6.43 6.99 -2.09
C LEU A 48 -7.82 7.61 -1.99
N SER A 49 -8.15 8.53 -2.91
CA SER A 49 -9.46 9.19 -2.93
C SER A 49 -10.57 8.30 -3.48
N LYS A 50 -10.22 7.27 -4.27
CA LYS A 50 -11.16 6.35 -4.92
C LYS A 50 -10.64 4.92 -4.83
N VAL A 51 -11.56 3.96 -4.91
CA VAL A 51 -11.26 2.54 -5.04
C VAL A 51 -10.65 2.30 -6.43
N CYS A 52 -9.64 1.44 -6.50
CA CYS A 52 -9.06 1.07 -7.78
C CYS A 52 -9.99 0.14 -8.57
N PRO A 53 -10.04 0.29 -9.90
CA PRO A 53 -10.80 -0.63 -10.75
C PRO A 53 -10.21 -2.05 -10.66
N PRO A 54 -10.93 -3.08 -11.13
CA PRO A 54 -10.39 -4.42 -11.29
C PRO A 54 -9.06 -4.45 -12.06
N GLU A 55 -8.25 -5.48 -11.82
CA GLU A 55 -6.92 -5.65 -12.43
C GLU A 55 -5.95 -4.48 -12.18
N HIS A 56 -6.12 -3.74 -11.08
CA HIS A 56 -5.17 -2.72 -10.63
C HIS A 56 -4.84 -2.89 -9.15
N PHE A 57 -3.61 -2.53 -8.79
CA PHE A 57 -3.17 -2.42 -7.41
C PHE A 57 -3.19 -0.96 -6.95
N ALA A 58 -3.68 -0.72 -5.74
CA ALA A 58 -3.57 0.55 -5.05
C ALA A 58 -2.17 0.72 -4.48
N LEU A 59 -1.51 1.84 -4.80
CA LEU A 59 -0.21 2.19 -4.22
C LEU A 59 -0.15 3.65 -3.80
N ARG A 60 0.74 3.95 -2.85
CA ARG A 60 1.20 5.30 -2.54
C ARG A 60 2.66 5.26 -2.11
N VAL A 61 3.48 6.11 -2.72
CA VAL A 61 4.92 6.21 -2.48
C VAL A 61 5.23 7.66 -2.13
N GLN A 62 5.84 7.88 -0.98
CA GLN A 62 6.19 9.20 -0.44
C GLN A 62 7.67 9.22 -0.04
N SER A 63 8.40 10.27 -0.44
CA SER A 63 9.80 10.47 -0.07
C SER A 63 9.97 10.79 1.42
N GLY A 64 11.21 10.76 1.91
CA GLY A 64 11.55 11.29 3.23
C GLY A 64 11.45 12.81 3.30
N ALA A 65 11.37 13.33 4.52
CA ALA A 65 11.48 14.76 4.83
C ALA A 65 12.84 15.04 5.45
N ALA A 66 13.69 15.75 4.69
CA ALA A 66 15.09 15.97 5.01
C ALA A 66 15.80 14.66 5.40
N ASN A 67 16.56 14.68 6.49
CA ASN A 67 17.22 13.53 7.12
C ASN A 67 16.52 13.05 8.40
N ILE A 68 15.31 13.55 8.68
CA ILE A 68 14.61 13.34 9.97
C ILE A 68 13.51 12.29 9.82
N ILE A 69 12.60 12.48 8.87
CA ILE A 69 11.45 11.59 8.68
C ILE A 69 11.70 10.72 7.45
N GLY A 70 11.68 9.40 7.66
CA GLY A 70 11.86 8.44 6.59
C GLY A 70 10.66 8.35 5.65
N PRO A 71 10.83 7.75 4.46
CA PRO A 71 9.80 7.63 3.44
C PRO A 71 8.67 6.69 3.88
N LYS A 72 7.58 6.68 3.12
CA LYS A 72 6.43 5.79 3.32
C LYS A 72 6.02 5.14 2.00
N ILE A 73 5.96 3.81 1.99
CA ILE A 73 5.52 3.02 0.83
C ILE A 73 4.34 2.14 1.25
N CYS A 74 3.19 2.37 0.65
CA CYS A 74 1.97 1.58 0.82
C CYS A 74 1.62 0.83 -0.47
N PHE A 75 1.26 -0.44 -0.32
CA PHE A 75 0.80 -1.30 -1.40
C PHE A 75 -0.41 -2.12 -0.95
N GLU A 76 -1.49 -2.09 -1.72
CA GLU A 76 -2.74 -2.82 -1.45
C GLU A 76 -3.31 -2.63 -0.03
N GLY A 77 -3.16 -1.41 0.50
CA GLY A 77 -3.65 -1.03 1.83
C GLY A 77 -2.70 -1.37 2.97
N ARG A 78 -1.56 -2.00 2.68
CA ARG A 78 -0.53 -2.36 3.67
C ARG A 78 0.64 -1.41 3.56
N ILE A 79 1.10 -0.86 4.69
CA ILE A 79 2.35 -0.11 4.75
C ILE A 79 3.49 -1.12 4.75
N ILE A 80 4.29 -1.11 3.69
CA ILE A 80 5.42 -2.04 3.51
C ILE A 80 6.69 -1.45 4.12
N MET A 81 6.96 -0.17 3.84
CA MET A 81 8.11 0.55 4.40
C MET A 81 7.64 1.86 5.03
N SER A 82 8.12 2.16 6.24
CA SER A 82 7.93 3.47 6.86
C SER A 82 8.90 3.74 8.00
N HIS A 83 9.03 5.02 8.37
CA HIS A 83 9.81 5.42 9.55
C HIS A 83 9.35 4.71 10.84
N VAL A 84 8.03 4.57 11.05
CA VAL A 84 7.47 3.90 12.24
C VAL A 84 7.71 2.39 12.27
N LEU A 85 7.88 1.76 11.11
CA LEU A 85 8.26 0.34 11.02
C LEU A 85 9.75 0.12 11.23
N ASN A 86 10.55 1.18 11.38
CA ASN A 86 12.00 1.13 11.55
C ASN A 86 12.71 0.28 10.48
N ASN A 87 12.18 0.30 9.26
CA ASN A 87 12.67 -0.50 8.13
C ASN A 87 13.04 0.37 6.91
N VAL A 88 13.36 1.65 7.15
CA VAL A 88 13.80 2.62 6.14
C VAL A 88 15.15 3.21 6.53
N GLY A 89 15.92 3.64 5.54
CA GLY A 89 17.24 4.24 5.75
C GLY A 89 17.58 5.29 4.69
N PRO A 90 18.58 6.16 4.94
CA PRO A 90 19.00 7.16 3.94
C PRO A 90 19.38 6.48 2.63
N GLY A 91 19.18 7.13 1.49
CA GLY A 91 19.37 6.53 0.16
C GLY A 91 18.05 6.13 -0.50
N LEU A 92 18.09 5.08 -1.33
CA LEU A 92 16.90 4.57 -2.06
C LEU A 92 16.21 3.46 -1.27
N ASN A 93 14.94 3.66 -0.92
CA ASN A 93 14.10 2.67 -0.26
C ASN A 93 13.21 2.02 -1.30
N ILE A 94 13.33 0.71 -1.49
CA ILE A 94 12.77 -0.01 -2.63
C ILE A 94 11.88 -1.16 -2.14
N VAL A 95 10.73 -1.34 -2.78
CA VAL A 95 9.85 -2.51 -2.65
C VAL A 95 9.70 -3.16 -4.03
N VAL A 96 9.91 -4.46 -4.10
CA VAL A 96 9.71 -5.30 -5.29
C VAL A 96 8.47 -6.16 -5.08
N VAL A 97 7.54 -6.06 -6.01
CA VAL A 97 6.27 -6.79 -5.99
C VAL A 97 6.13 -7.60 -7.26
N ASN A 98 5.62 -8.82 -7.14
CA ASN A 98 5.21 -9.60 -8.29
C ASN A 98 4.01 -8.92 -8.99
N GLY A 99 4.19 -8.49 -10.24
CA GLY A 99 3.18 -7.71 -10.96
C GLY A 99 1.93 -8.50 -11.33
N ALA A 100 1.98 -9.84 -11.28
CA ALA A 100 0.85 -10.70 -11.64
C ALA A 100 0.00 -11.10 -10.43
N ASN A 101 0.51 -11.14 -9.20
CA ASN A 101 -0.28 -11.56 -8.03
C ASN A 101 -0.20 -10.60 -6.83
N GLY A 102 0.59 -9.53 -6.93
CA GLY A 102 0.70 -8.51 -5.87
C GLY A 102 1.50 -8.97 -4.65
N VAL A 103 2.17 -10.12 -4.70
CA VAL A 103 3.02 -10.59 -3.59
C VAL A 103 4.28 -9.74 -3.52
N VAL A 104 4.55 -9.17 -2.34
CA VAL A 104 5.81 -8.46 -2.06
C VAL A 104 6.94 -9.49 -1.97
N GLU A 105 7.87 -9.43 -2.92
CA GLU A 105 8.99 -10.39 -3.03
C GLU A 105 10.21 -9.94 -2.22
N LYS A 106 10.47 -8.61 -2.17
CA LYS A 106 11.64 -8.04 -1.48
C LYS A 106 11.41 -6.58 -1.12
N TYR A 107 12.03 -6.10 -0.05
CA TYR A 107 12.13 -4.66 0.22
C TYR A 107 13.42 -4.34 1.00
N GLY A 108 13.91 -3.12 0.88
CA GLY A 108 15.12 -2.69 1.59
C GLY A 108 15.62 -1.31 1.16
N SER A 109 16.62 -0.81 1.88
CA SER A 109 17.28 0.46 1.58
C SER A 109 18.67 0.25 1.00
N LEU A 110 19.01 0.95 -0.08
CA LEU A 110 20.36 0.99 -0.63
C LEU A 110 21.16 2.13 0.05
N ASN A 111 21.90 1.79 1.11
CA ASN A 111 22.87 2.67 1.79
C ASN A 111 24.14 1.91 2.19
N ILE A 112 25.33 2.52 2.05
CA ILE A 112 26.62 1.95 2.51
C ILE A 112 26.90 2.25 3.99
N GLN A 113 26.33 3.32 4.57
CA GLN A 113 26.87 3.83 5.84
C GLN A 113 26.51 3.03 7.09
N ARG A 114 25.50 2.16 7.05
CA ARG A 114 25.19 1.25 8.17
C ARG A 114 24.84 -0.11 7.61
N GLY A 115 25.54 -1.14 8.09
CA GLY A 115 25.32 -2.55 7.75
C GLY A 115 23.98 -3.08 8.26
N LEU A 116 22.86 -2.47 7.84
CA LEU A 116 21.55 -3.07 7.94
C LEU A 116 21.51 -4.21 6.91
N LYS A 117 21.80 -5.41 7.38
CA LYS A 117 21.89 -6.65 6.60
C LYS A 117 20.54 -7.11 6.00
N SER A 118 19.45 -6.35 6.06
CA SER A 118 18.20 -6.78 5.43
C SER A 118 18.23 -6.43 3.93
N ASP A 119 18.64 -7.41 3.13
CA ASP A 119 18.19 -7.59 1.76
C ASP A 119 18.45 -6.41 0.81
N MET A 120 19.73 -6.11 0.55
CA MET A 120 20.12 -5.22 -0.55
C MET A 120 19.40 -5.63 -1.85
N VAL A 121 18.53 -4.75 -2.35
CA VAL A 121 17.82 -4.97 -3.62
C VAL A 121 18.81 -4.74 -4.75
N ASN A 122 19.24 -5.81 -5.41
CA ASN A 122 20.03 -5.67 -6.63
C ASN A 122 19.08 -5.40 -7.81
N LEU A 123 19.04 -4.14 -8.26
CA LEU A 123 18.14 -3.68 -9.32
C LEU A 123 18.37 -4.39 -10.66
N THR A 124 19.58 -4.90 -10.92
CA THR A 124 19.91 -5.58 -12.18
C THR A 124 19.46 -7.05 -12.20
N GLU A 125 19.15 -7.64 -11.04
CA GLU A 125 18.72 -9.04 -10.90
C GLU A 125 17.20 -9.20 -10.75
N ILE A 126 16.45 -8.10 -10.76
CA ILE A 126 14.99 -8.16 -10.64
C ILE A 126 14.42 -8.78 -11.91
N LYS A 127 13.72 -9.91 -11.74
CA LYS A 127 13.06 -10.64 -12.83
C LYS A 127 12.07 -9.72 -13.56
N PRO A 128 11.84 -9.90 -14.88
CA PRO A 128 10.75 -9.25 -15.60
C PRO A 128 9.38 -9.46 -14.94
N GLY A 129 8.46 -8.52 -15.15
CA GLY A 129 7.11 -8.59 -14.60
C GLY A 129 7.00 -8.23 -13.13
N ARG A 130 7.96 -7.48 -12.59
CA ARG A 130 7.94 -6.99 -11.20
C ARG A 130 7.62 -5.52 -11.19
N ILE A 131 6.77 -5.11 -10.26
CA ILE A 131 6.53 -3.71 -9.94
C ILE A 131 7.60 -3.30 -8.93
N VAL A 132 8.27 -2.18 -9.19
CA VAL A 132 9.33 -1.62 -8.33
C VAL A 132 8.85 -0.26 -7.84
N LEU A 133 8.67 -0.14 -6.53
CA LEU A 133 8.31 1.10 -5.84
C LEU A 133 9.55 1.65 -5.15
N THR A 134 9.88 2.92 -5.39
CA THR A 134 11.09 3.53 -4.86
C THR A 134 10.82 4.90 -4.27
N ALA A 135 11.37 5.17 -3.08
CA ALA A 135 11.33 6.47 -2.43
C ALA A 135 12.74 6.88 -1.95
N SER A 136 13.12 8.14 -2.21
CA SER A 136 14.34 8.74 -1.69
C SER A 136 14.24 9.08 -0.19
N PHE A 137 15.38 9.07 0.49
CA PHE A 137 15.53 9.62 1.84
C PHE A 137 16.91 10.25 2.00
N ASP A 138 16.98 11.51 2.46
CA ASP A 138 18.22 12.28 2.59
C ASP A 138 19.03 12.38 1.29
N ASP A 139 20.10 11.59 1.09
CA ASP A 139 20.95 11.64 -0.10
C ASP A 139 21.04 10.28 -0.79
N VAL A 140 20.60 10.24 -2.06
CA VAL A 140 20.59 9.04 -2.91
C VAL A 140 21.86 8.89 -3.76
N THR A 141 22.67 9.94 -3.89
CA THR A 141 23.79 9.97 -4.84
C THR A 141 24.91 8.96 -4.58
N PRO A 142 25.27 8.58 -3.34
CA PRO A 142 26.34 7.61 -3.10
C PRO A 142 26.12 6.24 -3.74
N LYS A 143 24.87 5.88 -4.08
CA LYS A 143 24.49 4.61 -4.71
C LYS A 143 23.96 4.74 -6.13
N MET A 144 23.94 5.95 -6.68
CA MET A 144 23.33 6.24 -7.97
C MET A 144 24.36 6.11 -9.12
N THR A 145 24.88 4.90 -9.31
CA THR A 145 25.78 4.56 -10.42
C THR A 145 25.06 4.61 -11.77
N THR A 146 25.80 4.63 -12.87
CA THR A 146 25.22 4.58 -14.23
C THR A 146 24.32 3.36 -14.41
N GLU A 147 24.74 2.19 -13.92
CA GLU A 147 23.99 0.94 -14.04
C GLU A 147 22.65 0.99 -13.28
N VAL A 148 22.65 1.61 -12.09
CA VAL A 148 21.43 1.83 -11.29
C VAL A 148 20.48 2.78 -12.02
N ARG A 149 20.99 3.89 -12.56
CA ARG A 149 20.16 4.84 -13.31
C ARG A 149 19.57 4.19 -14.55
N GLU A 150 20.38 3.45 -15.31
CA GLU A 150 19.93 2.72 -16.49
C GLU A 150 18.90 1.63 -16.15
N ALA A 151 19.03 0.96 -15.00
CA ALA A 151 18.02 0.02 -14.53
C ALA A 151 16.66 0.71 -14.36
N PHE A 152 16.61 1.88 -13.72
CA PHE A 152 15.37 2.64 -13.59
C PHE A 152 14.85 3.18 -14.93
N VAL A 153 15.73 3.59 -15.86
CA VAL A 153 15.31 3.96 -17.22
C VAL A 153 14.64 2.76 -17.91
N ARG A 154 15.21 1.55 -17.80
CA ARG A 154 14.60 0.31 -18.29
C ARG A 154 13.30 -0.07 -17.58
N MET A 155 13.00 0.53 -16.42
CA MET A 155 11.73 0.35 -15.71
C MET A 155 10.70 1.45 -16.04
N GLY A 156 11.06 2.41 -16.91
CA GLY A 156 10.18 3.48 -17.35
C GLY A 156 10.42 4.84 -16.69
N SER A 157 11.48 5.02 -15.91
CA SER A 157 11.83 6.33 -15.36
C SER A 157 12.28 7.29 -16.45
N THR A 158 11.79 8.53 -16.36
CA THR A 158 12.16 9.66 -17.21
C THR A 158 13.02 10.69 -16.47
N LEU A 159 12.97 10.71 -15.13
CA LEU A 159 13.66 11.70 -14.31
C LEU A 159 14.94 11.16 -13.66
N ILE A 160 15.14 9.85 -13.57
CA ILE A 160 16.26 9.26 -12.80
C ILE A 160 17.62 9.77 -13.25
N MET A 161 17.84 10.01 -14.54
CA MET A 161 19.12 10.52 -15.04
C MET A 161 19.43 11.93 -14.54
N SER A 162 18.40 12.70 -14.16
CA SER A 162 18.56 14.06 -13.66
C SER A 162 18.56 14.16 -12.13
N VAL A 163 18.30 13.08 -11.39
CA VAL A 163 18.28 13.09 -9.92
C VAL A 163 19.67 13.38 -9.36
N LYS A 164 19.76 14.43 -8.53
CA LYS A 164 20.97 14.94 -7.89
C LYS A 164 20.93 14.77 -6.36
N ARG A 165 22.01 15.21 -5.71
CA ARG A 165 22.18 15.17 -4.24
C ARG A 165 21.01 15.86 -3.55
N ARG A 166 20.36 15.11 -2.66
CA ARG A 166 19.19 15.52 -1.85
C ARG A 166 17.95 15.91 -2.63
N ASP A 167 17.88 15.66 -3.94
CA ASP A 167 16.61 15.69 -4.64
C ASP A 167 15.67 14.67 -3.97
N ASN A 168 14.43 15.08 -3.74
CA ASN A 168 13.39 14.14 -3.35
C ASN A 168 12.80 13.52 -4.62
N TRP A 169 12.73 12.19 -4.67
CA TRP A 169 12.27 11.44 -5.82
C TRP A 169 11.49 10.21 -5.40
N VAL A 170 10.37 9.98 -6.08
CA VAL A 170 9.54 8.80 -5.93
C VAL A 170 9.23 8.22 -7.31
N PHE A 171 9.12 6.90 -7.36
CA PHE A 171 8.90 6.16 -8.60
C PHE A 171 8.14 4.86 -8.35
N ALA A 172 7.24 4.52 -9.26
CA ALA A 172 6.73 3.17 -9.41
C ALA A 172 6.81 2.76 -10.88
N GLY A 173 7.45 1.64 -11.21
CA GLY A 173 7.58 1.16 -12.58
C GLY A 173 7.59 -0.36 -12.66
N THR A 174 7.74 -0.90 -13.87
CA THR A 174 7.76 -2.34 -14.09
C THR A 174 9.04 -2.80 -14.78
N THR A 175 9.57 -3.93 -14.36
CA THR A 175 10.72 -4.55 -15.01
C THR A 175 10.30 -5.26 -16.29
N GLY A 176 11.11 -5.15 -17.34
CA GLY A 176 10.88 -5.83 -18.62
C GLY A 176 9.94 -5.08 -19.59
N THR A 177 9.48 -3.88 -19.25
CA THR A 177 8.75 -3.01 -20.18
C THR A 177 9.60 -1.82 -20.64
N LYS A 178 9.26 -1.22 -21.76
CA LYS A 178 9.80 0.09 -22.19
C LYS A 178 8.78 1.23 -22.04
N ILE A 179 7.67 0.96 -21.36
CA ILE A 179 6.62 1.94 -21.12
C ILE A 179 7.09 2.94 -20.06
N LYS A 180 6.95 4.23 -20.37
CA LYS A 180 7.24 5.31 -19.42
C LYS A 180 6.25 5.25 -18.25
N SER A 181 6.75 5.37 -17.03
CA SER A 181 5.88 5.40 -15.86
C SER A 181 5.16 6.74 -15.72
N LEU A 182 3.88 6.68 -15.35
CA LEU A 182 3.09 7.84 -14.93
C LEU A 182 3.21 8.11 -13.42
N PHE A 183 3.88 7.22 -12.68
CA PHE A 183 4.03 7.28 -11.23
C PHE A 183 5.46 7.69 -10.88
N GLU A 184 5.86 8.89 -11.31
CA GLU A 184 7.17 9.45 -11.04
C GLU A 184 7.05 10.92 -10.67
N LYS A 185 7.73 11.35 -9.60
CA LYS A 185 7.78 12.76 -9.19
C LYS A 185 9.12 13.09 -8.57
N ARG A 186 9.60 14.32 -8.79
CA ARG A 186 10.84 14.85 -8.24
C ARG A 186 10.63 16.26 -7.68
N ALA A 187 11.19 16.55 -6.51
CA ALA A 187 11.46 17.90 -6.05
C ALA A 187 12.97 18.14 -6.06
N ILE A 188 13.38 19.24 -6.67
CA ILE A 188 14.80 19.58 -6.87
C ILE A 188 15.31 20.25 -5.61
N ASN A 189 16.48 19.81 -5.13
CA ASN A 189 17.21 20.50 -4.08
C ASN A 189 17.80 21.81 -4.63
N ASP A 190 17.25 22.94 -4.17
CA ASP A 190 17.70 24.29 -4.52
C ASP A 190 17.62 25.18 -3.26
N GLU A 191 18.74 25.75 -2.85
CA GLU A 191 18.87 26.57 -1.64
C GLU A 191 17.85 27.72 -1.57
N LYS A 192 17.39 28.23 -2.72
CA LYS A 192 16.44 29.35 -2.79
C LYS A 192 14.98 28.92 -2.60
N THR A 193 14.64 27.68 -2.94
CA THR A 193 13.26 27.18 -2.93
C THR A 193 13.01 26.07 -1.91
N ASN A 194 14.06 25.58 -1.26
CA ASN A 194 13.97 24.54 -0.25
C ASN A 194 13.11 25.00 0.93
N ILE A 195 12.20 24.12 1.37
CA ILE A 195 11.35 24.36 2.55
C ILE A 195 12.02 23.89 3.85
N TYR A 196 13.05 23.05 3.74
CA TYR A 196 13.91 22.62 4.84
C TYR A 196 15.34 23.15 4.61
N GLU A 197 16.15 23.22 5.66
CA GLU A 197 17.53 23.72 5.56
C GLU A 197 18.43 22.80 4.70
N GLY A 198 18.46 23.02 3.38
CA GLY A 198 19.24 22.22 2.45
C GLY A 198 18.57 20.92 1.96
N TRP A 199 17.23 20.81 2.11
CA TRP A 199 16.42 19.75 1.48
C TRP A 199 15.10 20.32 0.92
N PRO A 200 14.61 19.78 -0.21
CA PRO A 200 13.36 20.21 -0.82
C PRO A 200 12.14 19.60 -0.12
N GLU A 201 10.94 19.99 -0.58
CA GLU A 201 9.68 19.44 -0.07
C GLU A 201 9.54 17.93 -0.30
N VAL A 202 8.68 17.30 0.50
CA VAL A 202 8.29 15.90 0.32
C VAL A 202 7.50 15.75 -0.98
N VAL A 203 7.79 14.71 -1.74
CA VAL A 203 7.00 14.35 -2.94
C VAL A 203 6.34 13.01 -2.77
N GLU A 204 5.18 12.86 -3.41
CA GLU A 204 4.45 11.62 -3.44
C GLU A 204 3.79 11.37 -4.79
N VAL A 205 3.60 10.08 -5.07
CA VAL A 205 2.74 9.57 -6.14
C VAL A 205 1.81 8.52 -5.53
N GLY A 206 0.58 8.46 -6.00
CA GLY A 206 -0.40 7.48 -5.52
C GLY A 206 -1.51 7.29 -6.52
N GLY A 207 -1.99 6.05 -6.64
CA GLY A 207 -3.07 5.72 -7.55
C GLY A 207 -3.17 4.23 -7.81
N CYS A 208 -3.80 3.90 -8.93
CA CYS A 208 -4.09 2.54 -9.35
C CYS A 208 -3.10 2.11 -10.42
N PHE A 209 -2.23 1.19 -10.06
CA PHE A 209 -1.18 0.66 -10.93
C PHE A 209 -1.68 -0.61 -11.63
N PRO A 210 -1.62 -0.71 -12.97
CA PRO A 210 -2.10 -1.88 -13.69
C PRO A 210 -1.41 -3.16 -13.24
N ARG A 211 -2.20 -4.21 -13.04
CA ARG A 211 -1.68 -5.57 -12.85
C ARG A 211 -1.12 -6.07 -14.17
N ILE A 212 0.03 -6.73 -14.13
CA ILE A 212 0.66 -7.32 -15.30
C ILE A 212 -0.06 -8.63 -15.62
N GLN A 213 -0.61 -8.73 -16.82
CA GLN A 213 -1.22 -9.98 -17.27
C GLN A 213 -0.12 -10.96 -17.68
N THR A 214 -0.30 -12.24 -17.37
CA THR A 214 0.68 -13.30 -17.67
C THR A 214 1.04 -13.40 -19.15
N ASP A 215 0.15 -12.96 -20.03
CA ASP A 215 0.31 -13.02 -21.49
C ASP A 215 1.24 -11.92 -22.04
N GLU A 216 1.56 -10.90 -21.24
CA GLU A 216 2.52 -9.83 -21.59
C GLU A 216 3.97 -10.17 -21.22
N LEU A 217 4.19 -11.35 -20.60
CA LEU A 217 5.50 -11.81 -20.11
C LEU A 217 6.16 -12.87 -21.02
N THR A 218 5.52 -13.22 -22.14
CA THR A 218 6.02 -14.16 -23.17
C THR A 218 6.68 -13.45 -24.33
#